data_AF-A0A2S2G668-F1
#
_entry.id   AF-A0A2S2G668-F1
#
_cell.length_a   1.000
_cell.length_b   1.000
_cell.length_c   1.000
_cell.angle_alpha   90.00
_cell.angle_beta   90.00
_cell.angle_gamma   90.00
#
_symmetry.space_group_name_H-M   'P 1'
#
loop_
_entity.id
_entity.type
_entity.pdbx_description
1 polymer ?
#
loop_
_entity_poly.entity_id
_entity_poly.type
_entity_poly.pdbx_seq_one_letter_code
_entity_poly.pdbx_strand_id
1 'polypeptide(L)'
;MADEIYFSNNYRDLSQQHGTGAGFQFEFHCSRCSDTWRSQFEPFRSGQAAGWIGKGASAAWGLLGGNANTIGNAADGLAGATWGGARDNAFQRAITNAQGHFNRCPRCTSYVCGRCWNADLGLCMQCAPDTAAEAEAARRQGLNASVSDRAYSAGQNAGNSYAVGTPRQLVCPQCSAETHGGAFCAGCGHHLAQTPQCASCHETVPGGAAFCPGCGTRQ
;
A
#
# COMPACT_ATOMS: atom_id res chain seq x y z
N MET A 1 -7.07 -29.88 -30.72
CA MET A 1 -7.77 -29.62 -29.45
C MET A 1 -6.97 -28.53 -28.77
N ALA A 2 -7.55 -27.35 -28.55
CA ALA A 2 -6.84 -26.29 -27.84
C ALA A 2 -6.73 -26.76 -26.39
N ASP A 3 -5.51 -27.08 -25.93
CA ASP A 3 -5.27 -27.43 -24.54
C ASP A 3 -5.83 -26.32 -23.66
N GLU A 4 -6.82 -26.65 -22.82
CA GLU A 4 -7.46 -25.70 -21.93
C GLU A 4 -6.42 -25.19 -20.93
N ILE A 5 -6.05 -23.91 -21.06
CA ILE A 5 -5.01 -23.31 -20.24
C ILE A 5 -5.58 -23.01 -18.85
N TYR A 6 -5.49 -23.98 -17.93
CA TYR A 6 -5.83 -23.78 -16.52
C TYR A 6 -4.67 -23.09 -15.80
N PHE A 7 -4.74 -21.77 -15.69
CA PHE A 7 -3.83 -21.02 -14.84
C PHE A 7 -4.60 -20.01 -13.98
N SER A 8 -4.19 -19.86 -12.72
CA SER A 8 -4.80 -18.92 -11.79
C SER A 8 -4.64 -17.48 -12.27
N ASN A 9 -5.46 -16.58 -11.74
CA ASN A 9 -5.44 -15.14 -12.00
C ASN A 9 -4.15 -14.41 -11.54
N ASN A 10 -3.06 -15.14 -11.25
CA ASN A 10 -1.81 -14.60 -10.73
C ASN A 10 -0.81 -14.19 -11.83
N TYR A 11 -1.30 -13.64 -12.94
CA TYR A 11 -0.43 -13.12 -14.01
C TYR A 11 -0.93 -11.78 -14.56
N ARG A 12 -0.02 -11.06 -15.22
CA ARG A 12 -0.27 -9.84 -15.98
C ARG A 12 0.32 -10.01 -17.37
N ASP A 13 -0.46 -9.64 -18.37
CA ASP A 13 -0.01 -9.62 -19.75
C ASP A 13 0.67 -8.27 -20.03
N LEU A 14 1.95 -8.32 -20.43
CA LEU A 14 2.76 -7.15 -20.81
C LEU A 14 3.04 -7.14 -22.32
N SER A 15 2.33 -7.95 -23.10
CA SER A 15 2.52 -8.08 -24.54
C SER A 15 2.11 -6.81 -25.29
N GLN A 16 2.84 -6.51 -26.36
CA GLN A 16 2.60 -5.35 -27.23
C GLN A 16 2.40 -5.79 -28.67
N GLN A 17 1.26 -5.45 -29.26
CA GLN A 17 0.89 -5.90 -30.60
C GLN A 17 1.64 -5.16 -31.73
N HIS A 18 1.97 -3.89 -31.51
CA HIS A 18 2.47 -2.98 -32.54
C HIS A 18 3.65 -2.15 -32.04
N GLY A 19 4.46 -1.65 -32.98
CA GLY A 19 5.60 -0.77 -32.70
C GLY A 19 6.93 -1.53 -32.57
N THR A 20 8.01 -0.80 -32.32
CA THR A 20 9.38 -1.37 -32.20
C THR A 20 9.54 -2.30 -31.00
N GLY A 21 8.67 -2.17 -30.00
CA GLY A 21 8.58 -3.06 -28.85
C GLY A 21 7.63 -4.24 -29.01
N ALA A 22 7.10 -4.50 -30.22
CA ALA A 22 6.09 -5.55 -30.39
C ALA A 22 6.64 -6.94 -30.03
N GLY A 23 5.94 -7.64 -29.16
CA GLY A 23 6.38 -8.91 -28.58
C GLY A 23 5.52 -9.34 -27.40
N PHE A 24 5.83 -10.50 -26.86
CA PHE A 24 5.10 -11.14 -25.78
C PHE A 24 5.95 -11.18 -24.53
N GLN A 25 5.36 -10.78 -23.41
CA GLN A 25 5.94 -10.93 -22.09
C GLN A 25 4.83 -11.04 -21.07
N PHE A 26 5.00 -11.94 -20.11
CA PHE A 26 4.02 -12.20 -19.06
C PHE A 26 4.71 -12.09 -17.71
N GLU A 27 4.05 -11.45 -16.76
CA GLU A 27 4.52 -11.34 -15.38
C GLU A 27 3.62 -12.19 -14.48
N PHE A 28 4.21 -13.17 -13.82
CA PHE A 28 3.54 -14.01 -12.83
C PHE A 28 3.86 -13.50 -11.43
N HIS A 29 2.97 -13.70 -10.46
CA HIS A 29 3.20 -13.26 -9.09
C HIS A 29 2.80 -14.29 -8.05
N CYS A 30 3.44 -14.21 -6.88
CA CYS A 30 3.07 -15.00 -5.71
C CYS A 30 1.82 -14.42 -5.05
N SER A 31 0.81 -15.25 -4.78
CA SER A 31 -0.42 -14.78 -4.12
C SER A 31 -0.24 -14.37 -2.65
N ARG A 32 0.91 -14.63 -2.01
CA ARG A 32 1.18 -14.29 -0.60
C ARG A 32 2.05 -13.05 -0.43
N CYS A 33 3.21 -12.98 -1.09
CA CYS A 33 4.16 -11.87 -0.95
C CYS A 33 4.17 -10.91 -2.15
N SER A 34 3.43 -11.21 -3.21
CA SER A 34 3.42 -10.44 -4.46
C SER A 34 4.77 -10.36 -5.19
N ASP A 35 5.76 -11.18 -4.80
CA ASP A 35 6.99 -11.35 -5.59
C ASP A 35 6.63 -11.77 -7.00
N THR A 36 7.31 -11.15 -7.97
CA THR A 36 7.03 -11.39 -9.38
C THR A 36 8.15 -12.17 -10.06
N TRP A 37 7.77 -12.92 -11.08
CA TRP A 37 8.68 -13.53 -12.03
C TRP A 37 8.18 -13.19 -13.44
N ARG A 38 9.07 -12.72 -14.30
CA ARG A 38 8.74 -12.35 -15.68
C ARG A 38 9.25 -13.39 -16.64
N SER A 39 8.42 -13.76 -17.60
CA SER A 39 8.85 -14.55 -18.74
C SER A 39 9.90 -13.80 -19.54
N GLN A 40 10.75 -14.57 -20.24
CA GLN A 40 11.61 -13.99 -21.26
C GLN A 40 10.75 -13.28 -22.31
N PHE A 41 11.28 -12.19 -22.86
CA PHE A 41 10.61 -11.42 -23.90
C PHE A 41 10.72 -12.16 -25.23
N GLU A 42 9.59 -12.39 -25.89
CA GLU A 42 9.53 -13.03 -27.21
C GLU A 42 9.15 -12.00 -28.29
N PRO A 43 10.04 -11.66 -29.24
CA PRO A 43 9.76 -10.61 -30.23
C PRO A 43 8.71 -11.04 -31.25
N PHE A 44 7.72 -10.18 -31.48
CA PHE A 44 6.69 -10.39 -32.50
C PHE A 44 7.04 -9.61 -33.78
N ARG A 45 7.83 -10.26 -34.64
CA ARG A 45 8.46 -9.63 -35.83
C ARG A 45 7.45 -9.02 -36.82
N SER A 46 6.29 -9.64 -37.02
CA SER A 46 5.25 -9.11 -37.91
C SER A 46 4.63 -7.81 -37.37
N GLY A 47 4.53 -7.63 -36.04
CA GLY A 47 4.09 -6.37 -35.42
C GLY A 47 5.17 -5.29 -35.39
N GLN A 48 6.45 -5.67 -35.25
CA GLN A 48 7.58 -4.74 -35.38
C GLN A 48 7.73 -4.22 -36.81
N ALA A 49 7.37 -5.06 -37.79
CA ALA A 49 7.40 -4.75 -39.21
C ALA A 49 6.29 -3.78 -39.69
N ALA A 50 5.39 -3.31 -38.83
CA ALA A 50 4.49 -2.22 -39.18
C ALA A 50 5.15 -0.83 -38.97
N GLY A 51 6.13 -0.72 -38.06
CA GLY A 51 6.76 0.55 -37.68
C GLY A 51 7.81 1.08 -38.67
N TRP A 52 8.50 0.19 -39.39
CA TRP A 52 9.50 0.52 -40.42
C TRP A 52 8.90 0.84 -41.81
N ILE A 53 7.76 0.26 -42.20
CA ILE A 53 7.12 0.54 -43.51
C ILE A 53 6.60 1.99 -43.57
N GLY A 54 6.14 2.53 -42.43
CA GLY A 54 5.66 3.92 -42.35
C GLY A 54 6.73 5.00 -42.41
N LYS A 55 8.03 4.68 -42.24
CA LYS A 55 9.12 5.68 -42.24
C LYS A 55 10.02 5.64 -43.48
N GLY A 56 9.87 4.65 -44.37
CA GLY A 56 10.75 4.49 -45.55
C GLY A 56 10.05 4.47 -46.92
N ALA A 57 8.72 4.44 -46.97
CA ALA A 57 8.00 4.30 -48.25
C ALA A 57 7.84 5.60 -49.06
N SER A 58 8.24 6.77 -48.55
CA SER A 58 8.11 8.04 -49.29
C SER A 58 9.39 8.49 -50.01
N ALA A 59 10.52 7.79 -49.87
CA ALA A 59 11.80 8.24 -50.45
C ALA A 59 12.35 7.36 -51.58
N ALA A 60 11.74 6.21 -51.89
CA ALA A 60 12.26 5.25 -52.87
C ALA A 60 11.35 5.02 -54.10
N TRP A 61 10.39 5.91 -54.38
CA TRP A 61 9.53 5.81 -55.59
C TRP A 61 10.00 6.67 -56.77
N GLY A 62 11.12 7.39 -56.64
CA GLY A 62 11.59 8.36 -57.64
C GLY A 62 12.80 7.96 -58.49
N LEU A 63 13.47 6.83 -58.27
CA LEU A 63 14.80 6.57 -58.87
C LEU A 63 15.00 5.20 -59.53
N LEU A 64 13.93 4.45 -59.77
CA LEU A 64 14.01 3.13 -60.41
C LEU A 64 12.90 2.99 -61.45
N GLY A 65 13.09 3.73 -62.54
CA GLY A 65 12.46 3.41 -63.81
C GLY A 65 12.97 2.07 -64.33
N GLY A 66 12.05 1.17 -64.66
CA GLY A 66 12.36 -0.11 -65.31
C GLY A 66 11.24 -1.13 -65.20
N ASN A 67 10.47 -1.28 -66.29
CA ASN A 67 9.58 -2.39 -66.64
C ASN A 67 8.70 -3.05 -65.55
N ALA A 68 7.42 -2.65 -65.58
CA ALA A 68 6.31 -3.49 -65.17
C ALA A 68 6.21 -4.71 -66.11
N ASN A 69 6.51 -5.92 -65.62
CA ASN A 69 5.91 -7.22 -66.05
C ASN A 69 6.58 -8.48 -65.46
N THR A 70 7.18 -8.42 -64.25
CA THR A 70 7.62 -9.66 -63.57
C THR A 70 7.64 -9.51 -62.06
N ILE A 71 6.47 -9.58 -61.41
CA ILE A 71 6.38 -10.03 -60.02
C ILE A 71 5.11 -10.90 -59.92
N GLY A 72 5.19 -12.10 -60.50
CA GLY A 72 4.30 -13.21 -60.19
C GLY A 72 4.99 -14.13 -59.20
N ASN A 73 4.34 -14.37 -58.06
CA ASN A 73 4.63 -15.43 -57.10
C ASN A 73 5.92 -15.31 -56.28
N ALA A 74 5.94 -14.34 -55.36
CA ALA A 74 6.70 -14.41 -54.11
C ALA A 74 5.79 -14.04 -52.92
N ALA A 75 4.54 -14.49 -52.96
CA ALA A 75 3.54 -14.29 -51.90
C ALA A 75 3.31 -15.55 -51.04
N ASP A 76 4.05 -16.63 -51.30
CA ASP A 76 4.04 -17.86 -50.50
C ASP A 76 5.21 -17.85 -49.52
N GLY A 77 4.97 -17.33 -48.31
CA GLY A 77 5.98 -17.37 -47.25
C GLY A 77 5.68 -16.60 -45.97
N LEU A 78 4.60 -15.81 -45.92
CA LEU A 78 4.20 -15.09 -44.70
C LEU A 78 2.74 -15.40 -44.33
N ALA A 79 2.43 -16.68 -44.12
CA ALA A 79 1.38 -17.03 -43.16
C ALA A 79 1.95 -16.74 -41.74
N GLY A 80 2.17 -15.46 -41.44
CA GLY A 80 2.62 -15.04 -40.12
C GLY A 80 1.60 -15.50 -39.10
N ALA A 81 2.06 -16.14 -38.02
CA ALA A 81 1.18 -16.47 -36.91
C ALA A 81 0.35 -15.22 -36.55
N THR A 82 -0.98 -15.38 -36.57
CA THR A 82 -1.88 -14.31 -36.14
C THR A 82 -1.49 -13.90 -34.73
N TRP A 83 -1.64 -12.62 -34.39
CA TRP A 83 -1.27 -12.11 -33.06
C TRP A 83 -1.80 -13.00 -31.93
N GLY A 84 -3.07 -13.43 -32.04
CA GLY A 84 -3.68 -14.37 -31.09
C GLY A 84 -2.94 -15.70 -31.00
N GLY A 85 -2.74 -16.41 -32.12
CA GLY A 85 -2.06 -17.70 -32.10
C GLY A 85 -0.59 -17.62 -31.66
N ALA A 86 0.11 -16.55 -32.00
CA ALA A 86 1.48 -16.31 -31.54
C ALA A 86 1.53 -16.04 -30.03
N ARG A 87 0.60 -15.21 -29.53
CA ARG A 87 0.45 -14.89 -28.10
C ARG A 87 0.12 -16.13 -27.28
N ASP A 88 -0.82 -16.95 -27.73
CA ASP A 88 -1.26 -18.15 -27.00
C ASP A 88 -0.10 -19.16 -26.87
N ASN A 89 0.66 -19.36 -27.94
CA ASN A 89 1.87 -20.19 -27.92
C ASN A 89 2.95 -19.63 -26.96
N ALA A 90 3.17 -18.31 -26.99
CA ALA A 90 4.10 -17.66 -26.07
C ALA A 90 3.62 -17.77 -24.61
N PHE A 91 2.33 -17.67 -24.37
CA PHE A 91 1.73 -17.79 -23.04
C PHE A 91 1.86 -19.22 -22.49
N GLN A 92 1.62 -20.25 -23.31
CA GLN A 92 1.85 -21.64 -22.92
C GLN A 92 3.30 -21.90 -22.50
N ARG A 93 4.28 -21.40 -23.27
CA ARG A 93 5.71 -21.47 -22.88
C ARG A 93 5.99 -20.72 -21.57
N ALA A 94 5.39 -19.54 -21.41
CA ALA A 94 5.53 -18.75 -20.21
C ALA A 94 4.99 -19.49 -18.97
N ILE A 95 3.86 -20.18 -19.09
CA ILE A 95 3.28 -21.02 -18.02
C ILE A 95 4.20 -22.18 -17.66
N THR A 96 4.71 -22.93 -18.66
CA THR A 96 5.62 -24.06 -18.40
C THR A 96 6.87 -23.59 -17.63
N ASN A 97 7.42 -22.44 -17.99
CA ASN A 97 8.53 -21.84 -17.25
C ASN A 97 8.11 -21.39 -15.84
N ALA A 98 6.92 -20.79 -15.69
CA ALA A 98 6.39 -20.33 -14.40
C ALA A 98 6.18 -21.49 -13.41
N GLN A 99 5.81 -22.70 -13.88
CA GLN A 99 5.63 -23.88 -13.03
C GLN A 99 6.91 -24.25 -12.25
N GLY A 100 8.10 -23.92 -12.78
CA GLY A 100 9.36 -24.12 -12.05
C GLY A 100 9.63 -23.09 -10.95
N HIS A 101 8.89 -21.98 -10.93
CA HIS A 101 9.10 -20.87 -9.99
C HIS A 101 8.03 -20.79 -8.88
N PHE A 102 6.89 -21.45 -9.09
CA PHE A 102 5.75 -21.40 -8.18
C PHE A 102 5.22 -22.79 -7.84
N ASN A 103 4.79 -22.97 -6.59
CA ASN A 103 4.15 -24.17 -6.08
C ASN A 103 2.64 -23.93 -5.97
N ARG A 104 1.82 -24.83 -6.54
CA ARG A 104 0.36 -24.79 -6.40
C ARG A 104 -0.07 -25.48 -5.11
N CYS A 105 -0.72 -24.74 -4.22
CA CYS A 105 -1.25 -25.30 -2.98
C CYS A 105 -2.45 -26.22 -3.25
N PRO A 106 -2.45 -27.49 -2.81
CA PRO A 106 -3.59 -28.38 -3.01
C PRO A 106 -4.83 -27.96 -2.19
N ARG A 107 -4.65 -27.19 -1.11
CA ARG A 107 -5.75 -26.75 -0.23
C ARG A 107 -6.47 -25.51 -0.76
N CYS A 108 -5.74 -24.44 -1.05
CA CYS A 108 -6.34 -23.16 -1.47
C CYS A 108 -6.19 -22.88 -2.97
N THR A 109 -5.61 -23.81 -3.74
CA THR A 109 -5.36 -23.75 -5.18
C THR A 109 -4.54 -22.56 -5.68
N SER A 110 -4.01 -21.73 -4.77
CA SER A 110 -3.16 -20.57 -5.08
C SER A 110 -1.73 -21.00 -5.39
N TYR A 111 -1.05 -20.21 -6.22
CA TYR A 111 0.35 -20.38 -6.55
C TYR A 111 1.23 -19.45 -5.71
N VAL A 112 2.26 -20.01 -5.09
CA VAL A 112 3.18 -19.28 -4.22
C VAL A 112 4.64 -19.54 -4.57
N CYS A 113 5.51 -18.55 -4.39
CA CYS A 113 6.95 -18.74 -4.60
C CYS A 113 7.54 -19.70 -3.55
N GLY A 114 8.75 -20.21 -3.79
CA GLY A 114 9.43 -21.13 -2.86
C GLY A 114 9.55 -20.61 -1.42
N ARG A 115 9.72 -19.29 -1.22
CA ARG A 115 9.78 -18.67 0.13
C ARG A 115 8.44 -18.67 0.87
N CYS A 116 7.34 -18.79 0.13
CA CYS A 116 5.98 -18.83 0.67
C CYS A 116 5.40 -20.24 0.68
N TRP A 117 6.23 -21.24 0.43
CA TRP A 117 5.87 -22.65 0.42
C TRP A 117 6.41 -23.35 1.67
N ASN A 118 5.54 -24.09 2.35
CA ASN A 118 5.92 -25.02 3.40
C ASN A 118 6.24 -26.37 2.73
N ALA A 119 7.53 -26.64 2.54
CA ALA A 119 7.99 -27.84 1.84
C ALA A 119 7.68 -29.12 2.62
N ASP A 120 7.72 -29.08 3.95
CA ASP A 120 7.49 -30.25 4.81
C ASP A 120 6.06 -30.77 4.72
N LEU A 121 5.09 -29.84 4.56
CA LEU A 121 3.66 -30.17 4.51
C LEU A 121 3.08 -30.14 3.10
N GLY A 122 3.85 -29.68 2.10
CA GLY A 122 3.35 -29.52 0.73
C GLY A 122 2.19 -28.52 0.63
N LEU A 123 2.22 -27.46 1.43
CA LEU A 123 1.16 -26.45 1.53
C LEU A 123 1.75 -25.04 1.45
N CYS A 124 0.96 -24.05 1.06
CA CYS A 124 1.40 -22.66 1.17
C CYS A 124 1.43 -22.21 2.64
N MET A 125 2.31 -21.27 2.96
CA MET A 125 2.46 -20.69 4.30
C MET A 125 1.24 -19.89 4.78
N GLN A 126 0.25 -19.65 3.92
CA GLN A 126 -1.06 -19.13 4.33
C GLN A 126 -1.94 -20.24 4.94
N CYS A 127 -1.84 -21.46 4.41
CA CYS A 127 -2.62 -22.61 4.85
C CYS A 127 -1.95 -23.39 5.97
N ALA A 128 -0.62 -23.42 5.98
CA ALA A 128 0.21 -24.09 6.97
C ALA A 128 1.44 -23.21 7.27
N PRO A 129 1.26 -22.14 8.07
CA PRO A 129 2.36 -21.27 8.45
C PRO A 129 3.41 -22.00 9.27
N ASP A 130 4.59 -21.41 9.36
CA ASP A 130 5.65 -21.90 10.24
C ASP A 130 5.23 -21.78 11.72
N THR A 131 5.26 -22.90 12.44
CA THR A 131 4.75 -22.96 13.82
C THR A 131 5.56 -22.12 14.80
N ALA A 132 6.88 -22.03 14.61
CA ALA A 132 7.74 -21.21 15.47
C ALA A 132 7.47 -19.72 15.24
N ALA A 133 7.33 -19.30 13.99
CA ALA A 133 6.95 -17.93 13.63
C ALA A 133 5.58 -17.54 14.22
N GLU A 134 4.58 -18.42 14.12
CA GLU A 134 3.25 -18.17 14.72
C GLU A 134 3.31 -18.12 16.25
N ALA A 135 4.10 -18.98 16.89
CA ALA A 135 4.28 -18.95 18.34
C ALA A 135 4.90 -17.63 18.82
N GLU A 136 5.93 -17.13 18.14
CA GLU A 136 6.54 -15.83 18.45
C GLU A 136 5.60 -14.66 18.15
N ALA A 137 4.84 -14.72 17.04
CA ALA A 137 3.83 -13.72 16.73
C ALA A 137 2.76 -13.65 17.83
N ALA A 138 2.26 -14.80 18.29
CA ALA A 138 1.28 -14.88 19.38
C ALA A 138 1.84 -14.34 20.71
N ARG A 139 3.08 -14.71 21.06
CA ARG A 139 3.78 -14.15 22.24
C ARG A 139 3.87 -12.63 22.17
N ARG A 140 4.23 -12.08 21.00
CA ARG A 140 4.32 -10.64 20.79
C ARG A 140 2.97 -9.94 20.86
N GLN A 141 1.92 -10.55 20.31
CA GLN A 141 0.55 -10.04 20.41
C GLN A 141 0.09 -9.96 21.87
N GLY A 142 0.29 -11.03 22.65
CA GLY A 142 -0.06 -11.05 24.08
C GLY A 142 0.71 -10.00 24.88
N LEU A 143 2.01 -9.83 24.61
CA LEU A 143 2.81 -8.77 25.24
C LEU A 143 2.28 -7.38 24.90
N ASN A 144 1.99 -7.11 23.62
CA ASN A 144 1.47 -5.82 23.19
C ASN A 144 0.11 -5.51 23.82
N ALA A 145 -0.79 -6.50 23.92
CA ALA A 145 -2.08 -6.33 24.59
C ALA A 145 -1.88 -5.94 26.07
N SER A 146 -1.06 -6.68 26.81
CA SER A 146 -0.76 -6.39 28.22
C SER A 146 -0.11 -5.02 28.43
N VAL A 147 0.79 -4.60 27.53
CA VAL A 147 1.40 -3.27 27.58
C VAL A 147 0.35 -2.19 27.33
N SER A 148 -0.49 -2.35 26.32
CA SER A 148 -1.56 -1.40 26.00
C SER A 148 -2.55 -1.24 27.15
N ASP A 149 -3.00 -2.34 27.76
CA ASP A 149 -3.91 -2.31 28.91
C ASP A 149 -3.29 -1.55 30.09
N ARG A 150 -2.03 -1.85 30.43
CA ARG A 150 -1.31 -1.17 31.52
C ARG A 150 -1.12 0.30 31.23
N ALA A 151 -0.77 0.68 30.00
CA ALA A 151 -0.62 2.07 29.60
C ALA A 151 -1.96 2.83 29.71
N TYR A 152 -3.05 2.21 29.27
CA TYR A 152 -4.39 2.78 29.39
C TYR A 152 -4.80 2.97 30.85
N SER A 153 -4.61 1.97 31.72
CA SER A 153 -4.87 2.09 33.16
C SER A 153 -4.01 3.16 33.84
N ALA A 154 -2.72 3.26 33.48
CA ALA A 154 -1.85 4.31 34.00
C ALA A 154 -2.35 5.71 33.62
N GLY A 155 -2.82 5.89 32.38
CA GLY A 155 -3.45 7.13 31.92
C GLY A 155 -4.72 7.48 32.69
N GLN A 156 -5.61 6.50 32.91
CA GLN A 156 -6.82 6.71 33.72
C GLN A 156 -6.48 7.13 35.16
N ASN A 157 -5.49 6.47 35.78
CA ASN A 157 -5.04 6.81 37.13
C ASN A 157 -4.43 8.22 37.20
N ALA A 158 -3.64 8.61 36.20
CA ALA A 158 -3.13 9.98 36.10
C ALA A 158 -4.28 10.98 35.94
N GLY A 159 -5.30 10.64 35.13
CA GLY A 159 -6.52 11.41 34.96
C GLY A 159 -7.33 11.60 36.25
N ASN A 160 -7.34 10.63 37.16
CA ASN A 160 -8.03 10.78 38.46
C ASN A 160 -7.45 11.91 39.32
N SER A 161 -6.15 12.20 39.17
CA SER A 161 -5.49 13.33 39.83
C SER A 161 -5.65 14.66 39.06
N TYR A 162 -6.21 14.60 37.85
CA TYR A 162 -6.47 15.78 37.04
C TYR A 162 -7.77 16.45 37.50
N ALA A 163 -7.67 17.67 38.03
CA ALA A 163 -8.81 18.42 38.53
C ALA A 163 -9.69 18.98 37.39
N VAL A 164 -10.55 18.11 36.82
CA VAL A 164 -11.45 18.44 35.68
C VAL A 164 -12.35 19.65 35.96
N GLY A 165 -12.80 19.81 37.21
CA GLY A 165 -13.70 20.88 37.62
C GLY A 165 -13.02 22.20 38.00
N THR A 166 -11.69 22.27 38.02
CA THR A 166 -10.98 23.51 38.36
C THR A 166 -10.69 24.30 37.08
N PRO A 167 -11.32 25.46 36.85
CA PRO A 167 -11.03 26.28 35.69
C PRO A 167 -9.55 26.70 35.70
N ARG A 168 -8.90 26.57 34.55
CA ARG A 168 -7.46 26.82 34.40
C ARG A 168 -7.24 27.99 33.46
N GLN A 169 -6.55 29.02 33.96
CA GLN A 169 -6.18 30.17 33.15
C GLN A 169 -5.01 29.80 32.23
N LEU A 170 -5.24 29.63 30.92
CA LEU A 170 -4.26 29.11 29.95
C LEU A 170 -3.24 30.14 29.46
N VAL A 171 -3.55 31.43 29.60
CA VAL A 171 -2.67 32.56 29.24
C VAL A 171 -2.56 33.49 30.43
N CYS A 172 -1.35 33.81 30.84
CA CYS A 172 -1.15 34.67 32.00
C CYS A 172 -1.64 36.10 31.70
N PRO A 173 -2.55 36.69 32.49
CA PRO A 173 -3.03 38.06 32.26
C PRO A 173 -1.96 39.12 32.53
N GLN A 174 -0.87 38.78 33.23
CA GLN A 174 0.18 39.72 33.60
C GLN A 174 1.30 39.82 32.56
N CYS A 175 1.67 38.71 31.91
CA CYS A 175 2.81 38.66 30.99
C CYS A 175 2.52 37.98 29.65
N SER A 176 1.28 37.53 29.43
CA SER A 176 0.82 36.85 28.21
C SER A 176 1.49 35.51 27.89
N ALA A 177 2.32 34.97 28.79
CA ALA A 177 2.92 33.65 28.61
C ALA A 177 1.87 32.53 28.70
N GLU A 178 2.03 31.49 27.89
CA GLU A 178 1.24 30.26 27.99
C GLU A 178 1.56 29.54 29.31
N THR A 179 0.52 29.11 30.01
CA THR A 179 0.64 28.61 31.39
C THR A 179 0.38 27.11 31.49
N HIS A 180 -0.16 26.50 30.43
CA HIS A 180 -0.63 25.12 30.35
C HIS A 180 -1.50 24.68 31.54
N GLY A 181 -2.21 25.64 32.17
CA GLY A 181 -3.04 25.37 33.33
C GLY A 181 -2.24 25.01 34.59
N GLY A 182 -1.03 25.55 34.77
CA GLY A 182 -0.39 25.59 36.07
C GLY A 182 -1.14 26.52 37.04
N ALA A 183 -1.06 26.24 38.34
CA ALA A 183 -1.56 27.17 39.37
C ALA A 183 -0.77 28.50 39.39
N PHE A 184 0.46 28.49 38.85
CA PHE A 184 1.33 29.65 38.69
C PHE A 184 1.82 29.76 37.25
N CYS A 185 2.01 30.99 36.78
CA CYS A 185 2.63 31.23 35.48
C CYS A 185 4.14 30.91 35.53
N ALA A 186 4.61 30.03 34.65
CA ALA A 186 6.03 29.68 34.56
C ALA A 186 6.93 30.84 34.08
N GLY A 187 6.38 31.84 33.38
CA GLY A 187 7.15 32.97 32.86
C GLY A 187 7.38 34.11 33.85
N CYS A 188 6.40 34.41 34.71
CA CYS A 188 6.45 35.56 35.63
C CYS A 188 6.10 35.24 37.09
N GLY A 189 5.72 34.01 37.41
CA GLY A 189 5.35 33.58 38.77
C GLY A 189 3.95 34.01 39.24
N HIS A 190 3.17 34.70 38.42
CA HIS A 190 1.81 35.15 38.80
C HIS A 190 0.92 33.96 39.17
N HIS A 191 0.19 34.06 40.29
CA HIS A 191 -0.73 33.02 40.74
C HIS A 191 -2.06 33.09 39.98
N LEU A 192 -2.37 32.03 39.23
CA LEU A 192 -3.44 31.97 38.23
C LEU A 192 -4.72 31.30 38.75
N ALA A 193 -4.60 30.41 39.73
CA ALA A 193 -5.73 29.68 40.30
C ALA A 193 -6.34 30.42 41.51
N GLN A 194 -6.82 31.64 41.30
CA GLN A 194 -7.49 32.39 42.37
C GLN A 194 -9.00 32.15 42.31
N THR A 195 -9.57 31.60 43.39
CA THR A 195 -11.00 31.74 43.67
C THR A 195 -11.17 32.99 44.53
N PRO A 196 -11.81 34.06 44.04
CA PRO A 196 -11.96 35.29 44.82
C PRO A 196 -12.67 34.98 46.15
N GLN A 197 -12.26 35.62 47.24
CA GLN A 197 -12.90 35.51 48.55
C GLN A 197 -13.42 36.87 48.98
N CYS A 198 -14.55 36.89 49.68
CA CYS A 198 -15.15 38.13 50.16
C CYS A 198 -14.27 38.77 51.23
N ALA A 199 -13.96 40.06 51.06
CA ALA A 199 -13.15 40.81 52.02
C ALA A 199 -13.76 40.92 53.44
N SER A 200 -15.08 40.69 53.60
CA SER A 200 -15.77 40.80 54.88
C SER A 200 -16.10 39.46 55.52
N CYS A 201 -16.69 38.52 54.78
CA CYS A 201 -17.11 37.23 55.34
C CYS A 201 -16.21 36.05 54.91
N HIS A 202 -15.19 36.30 54.07
CA HIS A 202 -14.26 35.29 53.53
C HIS A 202 -14.87 34.16 52.70
N GLU A 203 -16.18 34.23 52.41
CA GLU A 203 -16.87 33.29 51.51
C GLU A 203 -16.34 33.42 50.08
N THR A 204 -16.22 32.30 49.37
CA THR A 204 -15.83 32.29 47.96
C THR A 204 -16.86 33.03 47.10
N VAL A 205 -16.39 33.96 46.26
CA VAL A 205 -17.22 34.79 45.38
C VAL A 205 -16.93 34.44 43.92
N PRO A 206 -17.95 34.41 43.03
CA PRO A 206 -17.73 34.25 41.60
C PRO A 206 -16.78 35.34 41.07
N GLY A 207 -15.88 34.97 40.16
CA GLY A 207 -14.97 35.91 39.51
C GLY A 207 -15.73 37.06 38.85
N GLY A 208 -15.40 38.31 39.22
CA GLY A 208 -16.04 39.52 38.69
C GLY A 208 -17.38 39.90 39.34
N ALA A 209 -17.80 39.25 40.43
CA ALA A 209 -19.00 39.65 41.16
C ALA A 209 -18.81 41.04 41.81
N ALA A 210 -19.74 41.98 41.61
CA ALA A 210 -19.67 43.32 42.20
C ALA A 210 -20.05 43.36 43.70
N PHE A 211 -20.81 42.36 44.17
CA PHE A 211 -21.25 42.22 45.56
C PHE A 211 -21.18 40.74 45.98
N CYS A 212 -20.91 40.50 47.26
CA CYS A 212 -20.94 39.16 47.84
C CYS A 212 -22.38 38.65 47.89
N PRO A 213 -22.69 37.47 47.32
CA PRO A 213 -24.02 36.88 47.42
C PRO A 213 -24.37 36.42 48.84
N GLY A 214 -23.38 36.22 49.73
CA GLY A 214 -23.60 35.77 51.12
C GLY A 214 -23.91 36.90 52.10
N CYS A 215 -23.13 37.98 52.08
CA CYS A 215 -23.26 39.09 53.05
C CYS A 215 -23.57 40.45 52.43
N GLY A 216 -23.67 40.55 51.10
CA GLY A 216 -23.97 41.80 50.39
C GLY A 216 -22.80 42.80 50.34
N THR A 217 -21.63 42.49 50.90
CA THR A 217 -20.47 43.39 50.86
C THR A 217 -19.96 43.55 49.43
N ARG A 218 -19.66 44.79 49.03
CA ARG A 218 -19.06 45.10 47.73
C ARG A 218 -17.68 44.44 47.59
N GLN A 219 -17.39 43.87 46.42
CA GLN A 219 -16.09 43.23 46.09
C GLN A 219 -15.16 44.19 45.37
#